data_AF-A0A7V4G6B5-F1
#
_entry.id   AF-A0A7V4G6B5-F1
#
_cell.length_a   1.000
_cell.length_b   1.000
_cell.length_c   1.000
_cell.angle_alpha   90.00
_cell.angle_beta   90.00
_cell.angle_gamma   90.00
#
_symmetry.space_group_name_H-M   'P 1'
#
loop_
_entity.id
_entity.type
_entity.pdbx_description
1 polymer ?
#
loop_
_entity_poly.entity_id
_entity_poly.type
_entity_poly.pdbx_seq_one_letter_code
_entity_poly.pdbx_strand_id
1 'polypeptide(L)'
;MSTRRPPRRRRPPAHRTLDLKRLRAYRQQRGLTLARVQELTGISRSALCDFEQGRTVLQLHKLLALIRLYDLDLFELAALFRLEVLSPGHLRLFRHACAQTGCSAQEALEDLIVRYYMENSTMAHHLDK
;
A
#
# COMPACT_ATOMS: atom_id res chain seq x y z
N MET A 1 -2.97 -12.50 48.70
CA MET A 1 -3.53 -11.74 47.56
C MET A 1 -2.54 -11.80 46.40
N SER A 2 -2.78 -12.65 45.41
CA SER A 2 -1.91 -12.82 44.23
C SER A 2 -2.52 -12.07 43.05
N THR A 3 -1.94 -10.92 42.70
CA THR A 3 -2.37 -10.13 41.54
C THR A 3 -1.77 -10.76 40.28
N ARG A 4 -2.51 -11.69 39.67
CA ARG A 4 -2.17 -12.16 38.31
C ARG A 4 -2.24 -10.97 37.36
N ARG A 5 -1.06 -10.55 36.89
CA ARG A 5 -0.89 -9.57 35.81
C ARG A 5 -1.73 -10.04 34.61
N PRO A 6 -2.60 -9.21 34.03
CA PRO A 6 -3.43 -9.64 32.91
C PRO A 6 -2.51 -10.07 31.75
N PRO A 7 -2.86 -11.12 31.00
CA PRO A 7 -2.09 -11.53 29.84
C PRO A 7 -1.98 -10.33 28.90
N ARG A 8 -0.76 -9.99 28.47
CA ARG A 8 -0.55 -8.99 27.40
C ARG A 8 -1.48 -9.38 26.25
N ARG A 9 -2.44 -8.50 25.89
CA ARG A 9 -3.28 -8.70 24.70
C ARG A 9 -2.32 -9.03 23.56
N ARG A 10 -2.35 -10.27 23.06
CA ARG A 10 -1.53 -10.66 21.90
C ARG A 10 -1.95 -9.71 20.79
N ARG A 11 -1.04 -8.83 20.34
CA ARG A 11 -1.29 -7.97 19.18
C ARG A 11 -1.73 -8.90 18.05
N PRO A 12 -2.87 -8.64 17.39
CA PRO A 12 -3.26 -9.43 16.24
C PRO A 12 -2.11 -9.39 15.23
N PRO A 13 -1.77 -10.52 14.61
CA PRO A 13 -0.61 -10.57 13.74
C PRO A 13 -0.86 -9.70 12.49
N ALA A 14 0.12 -8.90 12.09
CA ALA A 14 -0.02 -7.86 11.06
C ALA A 14 -0.47 -8.36 9.67
N HIS A 15 -0.43 -9.68 9.42
CA HIS A 15 -0.80 -10.31 8.15
C HIS A 15 -2.30 -10.27 7.82
N ARG A 16 -3.18 -9.80 8.71
CA ARG A 16 -4.60 -9.63 8.37
C ARG A 16 -4.84 -8.45 7.42
N THR A 17 -4.03 -7.40 7.55
CA THR A 17 -4.19 -6.15 6.77
C THR A 17 -3.17 -6.05 5.64
N LEU A 18 -1.95 -6.57 5.82
CA LEU A 18 -0.89 -6.46 4.80
C LEU A 18 -0.63 -7.80 4.10
N ASP A 19 -0.69 -7.81 2.77
CA ASP A 19 -0.35 -8.97 1.96
C ASP A 19 1.17 -9.09 1.76
N LEU A 20 1.81 -9.84 2.67
CA LEU A 20 3.26 -10.04 2.66
C LEU A 20 3.77 -10.86 1.46
N LYS A 21 2.93 -11.73 0.88
CA LYS A 21 3.30 -12.45 -0.35
C LYS A 21 3.39 -11.47 -1.51
N ARG A 22 2.43 -10.54 -1.59
CA ARG A 22 2.43 -9.47 -2.59
C ARG A 22 3.59 -8.49 -2.40
N LEU A 23 3.91 -8.11 -1.17
CA LEU A 23 5.10 -7.29 -0.90
C LEU A 23 6.40 -7.95 -1.41
N ARG A 24 6.57 -9.26 -1.14
CA ARG A 24 7.70 -10.04 -1.67
C ARG A 24 7.69 -10.05 -3.20
N ALA A 25 6.52 -10.18 -3.83
CA ALA A 25 6.41 -10.15 -5.28
C ALA A 25 6.86 -8.81 -5.86
N TYR A 26 6.49 -7.68 -5.27
CA TYR A 26 6.96 -6.36 -5.72
C TYR A 26 8.48 -6.24 -5.65
N ARG A 27 9.11 -6.68 -4.55
CA ARG A 27 10.57 -6.71 -4.44
C ARG A 27 11.20 -7.51 -5.60
N GLN A 28 10.64 -8.69 -5.90
CA GLN A 28 11.14 -9.57 -6.95
C GLN A 28 10.93 -8.97 -8.35
N GLN A 29 9.79 -8.33 -8.60
CA GLN A 29 9.50 -7.65 -9.87
C GLN A 29 10.46 -6.48 -10.13
N ARG A 30 10.95 -5.80 -9.08
CA ARG A 30 11.99 -4.78 -9.19
C ARG A 30 13.43 -5.35 -9.23
N GLY A 31 13.58 -6.68 -9.28
CA GLY A 31 14.89 -7.34 -9.36
C GLY A 31 15.75 -7.22 -8.09
N LEU A 32 15.16 -6.85 -6.96
CA LEU A 32 15.92 -6.56 -5.74
C LEU A 32 16.14 -7.82 -4.90
N THR A 33 17.40 -8.10 -4.55
CA THR A 33 17.73 -9.11 -3.53
C THR A 33 17.48 -8.56 -2.12
N LEU A 34 17.31 -9.44 -1.13
CA LEU A 34 17.21 -8.99 0.27
C LEU A 34 18.47 -8.26 0.75
N ALA A 35 19.65 -8.62 0.22
CA ALA A 35 20.89 -7.92 0.51
C ALA A 35 20.85 -6.48 -0.03
N ARG A 36 20.38 -6.32 -1.27
CA ARG A 36 20.23 -4.99 -1.88
C ARG A 36 19.23 -4.11 -1.13
N VAL A 37 18.12 -4.68 -0.68
CA VAL A 37 17.14 -3.94 0.14
C VAL A 37 17.74 -3.53 1.49
N GLN A 38 18.56 -4.38 2.12
CA GLN A 38 19.26 -4.01 3.34
C GLN A 38 20.20 -2.82 3.12
N GLU A 39 21.00 -2.82 2.05
CA GLU A 39 21.89 -1.70 1.72
C GLU A 39 21.12 -0.39 1.54
N LEU A 40 19.96 -0.43 0.88
CA LEU A 40 19.18 0.76 0.53
C LEU A 40 18.29 1.27 1.68
N THR A 41 17.95 0.44 2.65
CA THR A 41 16.99 0.79 3.72
C THR A 41 17.53 0.68 5.15
N GLY A 42 18.69 0.04 5.32
CA GLY A 42 19.24 -0.32 6.63
C GLY A 42 18.47 -1.43 7.36
N ILE A 43 17.45 -2.03 6.76
CA ILE A 43 16.68 -3.12 7.37
C ILE A 43 17.45 -4.43 7.18
N SER A 44 17.77 -5.13 8.27
CA SER A 44 18.57 -6.35 8.18
C SER A 44 17.91 -7.42 7.31
N ARG A 45 18.74 -8.21 6.60
CA ARG A 45 18.31 -9.33 5.77
C ARG A 45 17.43 -10.32 6.53
N SER A 46 17.77 -10.59 7.80
CA SER A 46 16.98 -11.45 8.68
C SER A 46 15.61 -10.85 8.98
N ALA A 47 15.54 -9.56 9.33
CA ALA A 47 14.28 -8.88 9.58
C ALA A 47 13.38 -8.81 8.33
N LEU A 48 13.96 -8.59 7.14
CA LEU A 48 13.23 -8.63 5.88
C LEU A 48 12.68 -10.03 5.59
N CYS A 49 13.49 -11.07 5.77
CA CYS A 49 13.10 -12.46 5.58
C CYS A 49 11.94 -12.86 6.53
N ASP A 50 12.09 -12.57 7.82
CA ASP A 50 11.07 -12.84 8.82
C ASP A 50 9.79 -12.04 8.55
N PHE A 51 9.92 -10.80 8.05
CA PHE A 51 8.78 -9.98 7.70
C PHE A 51 8.03 -10.52 6.49
N GLU A 52 8.70 -10.83 5.39
CA GLU A 52 8.08 -11.42 4.18
C GLU A 52 7.40 -12.78 4.46
N GLN A 53 7.88 -13.51 5.48
CA GLN A 53 7.27 -14.75 5.95
C GLN A 53 6.18 -14.56 7.02
N GLY A 54 5.95 -13.34 7.48
CA GLY A 54 4.95 -13.01 8.51
C GLY A 54 5.33 -13.43 9.92
N ARG A 55 6.61 -13.73 10.17
CA ARG A 55 7.16 -14.07 11.49
C ARG A 55 7.39 -12.85 12.38
N THR A 56 7.56 -11.67 11.78
CA THR A 56 7.72 -10.40 12.51
C THR A 56 6.87 -9.29 11.89
N VAL A 57 6.80 -8.14 12.58
CA VAL A 57 6.13 -6.93 12.13
C VAL A 57 7.14 -5.79 12.11
N LEU A 58 7.22 -5.07 10.99
CA LEU A 58 8.05 -3.88 10.90
C LEU A 58 7.36 -2.65 11.48
N GLN A 59 8.16 -1.72 12.01
CA GLN A 59 7.67 -0.39 12.35
C GLN A 59 7.26 0.37 11.08
N LEU A 60 6.30 1.28 11.21
CA LEU A 60 5.71 2.01 10.07
C LEU A 60 6.77 2.69 9.19
N HIS A 61 7.77 3.36 9.78
CA HIS A 61 8.81 4.03 8.99
C HIS A 61 9.63 3.06 8.12
N LYS A 62 9.87 1.82 8.58
CA LYS A 62 10.56 0.79 7.79
C LYS A 62 9.67 0.28 6.66
N LEU A 63 8.37 0.12 6.92
CA LEU A 63 7.42 -0.22 5.87
C LEU A 63 7.33 0.89 4.81
N LEU A 64 7.32 2.16 5.22
CA LEU A 64 7.35 3.31 4.29
C LEU A 64 8.63 3.34 3.45
N ALA A 65 9.78 2.99 4.04
CA ALA A 65 11.03 2.86 3.30
C ALA A 65 10.94 1.78 2.21
N LEU A 66 10.31 0.64 2.50
CA LEU A 66 10.06 -0.41 1.50
C LEU A 66 9.09 0.03 0.41
N ILE A 67 7.99 0.70 0.77
CA ILE A 67 6.99 1.23 -0.18
C ILE A 67 7.64 2.20 -1.17
N ARG A 68 8.48 3.11 -0.67
CA ARG A 68 9.22 4.06 -1.51
C ARG A 68 10.28 3.37 -2.37
N LEU A 69 11.03 2.43 -1.80
CA LEU A 69 12.06 1.72 -2.54
C LEU A 69 11.47 0.85 -3.67
N TYR A 70 10.32 0.25 -3.46
CA TYR A 70 9.66 -0.58 -4.47
C TYR A 70 8.85 0.26 -5.46
N ASP A 71 8.75 1.57 -5.23
CA ASP A 71 8.02 2.52 -6.04
C ASP A 71 6.59 2.03 -6.29
N LEU A 72 5.84 1.84 -5.19
CA LEU A 72 4.48 1.32 -5.26
C LEU A 72 3.49 2.44 -5.60
N ASP A 73 2.69 2.23 -6.64
CA ASP A 73 1.60 3.13 -6.99
C ASP A 73 0.38 2.97 -6.05
N LEU A 74 -0.66 3.79 -6.26
CA LEU A 74 -1.87 3.78 -5.43
C LEU A 74 -2.62 2.43 -5.48
N PHE A 75 -2.67 1.79 -6.64
CA PHE A 75 -3.34 0.50 -6.79
C PHE A 75 -2.53 -0.62 -6.14
N GLU A 76 -1.21 -0.60 -6.31
CA GLU A 76 -0.29 -1.53 -5.69
C GLU A 76 -0.33 -1.42 -4.16
N LEU A 77 -0.45 -0.19 -3.63
CA LEU A 77 -0.67 0.09 -2.21
C LEU A 77 -2.03 -0.41 -1.73
N ALA A 78 -3.11 -0.10 -2.43
CA ALA A 78 -4.44 -0.62 -2.08
C ALA A 78 -4.44 -2.15 -2.04
N ALA A 79 -3.83 -2.77 -3.05
CA ALA A 79 -3.64 -4.20 -3.18
C ALA A 79 -2.76 -4.79 -2.05
N LEU A 80 -1.72 -4.07 -1.62
CA LEU A 80 -0.84 -4.45 -0.51
C LEU A 80 -1.57 -4.41 0.83
N PHE A 81 -2.33 -3.36 1.09
CA PHE A 81 -3.07 -3.15 2.34
C PHE A 81 -4.45 -3.80 2.38
N ARG A 82 -4.79 -4.58 1.34
CA ARG A 82 -6.13 -5.16 1.14
C ARG A 82 -7.24 -4.12 1.31
N LEU A 83 -6.95 -2.89 0.89
CA LEU A 83 -7.92 -1.80 0.91
C LEU A 83 -8.86 -2.02 -0.26
N GLU A 84 -10.14 -2.15 0.03
CA GLU A 84 -11.18 -2.08 -0.97
C GLU A 84 -11.42 -0.60 -1.31
N VAL A 85 -10.60 -0.03 -2.19
CA VAL A 85 -10.84 1.32 -2.75
C VAL A 85 -12.15 1.31 -3.54
N LEU A 86 -12.41 0.20 -4.24
CA LEU A 86 -13.62 -0.12 -4.96
C LEU A 86 -13.87 -1.62 -4.83
N SER A 87 -15.13 -2.04 -4.76
CA SER A 87 -15.44 -3.48 -4.76
C SER A 87 -14.95 -4.14 -6.06
N PRO A 88 -14.70 -5.47 -6.09
CA PRO A 88 -14.29 -6.16 -7.31
C PRO A 88 -15.24 -5.98 -8.50
N GLY A 89 -16.54 -5.78 -8.23
CA GLY A 89 -17.53 -5.46 -9.26
C GLY A 89 -17.28 -4.09 -9.89
N HIS A 90 -17.06 -3.07 -9.07
CA HIS A 90 -16.74 -1.72 -9.52
C HIS A 90 -15.40 -1.65 -10.28
N LEU A 91 -14.38 -2.41 -9.86
CA LEU A 91 -13.10 -2.49 -10.60
C LEU A 91 -13.25 -3.16 -11.98
N ARG A 92 -14.15 -4.13 -12.13
CA ARG A 92 -14.46 -4.73 -13.43
C ARG A 92 -15.18 -3.75 -14.33
N LEU A 93 -16.18 -3.05 -13.81
CA LEU A 93 -16.91 -2.01 -14.53
C LEU A 93 -15.98 -0.87 -14.97
N PHE A 94 -15.12 -0.40 -14.07
CA PHE A 94 -14.15 0.65 -14.37
C PHE A 94 -13.19 0.24 -15.49
N ARG A 95 -12.60 -0.95 -15.41
CA ARG A 95 -11.73 -1.48 -16.49
C ARG A 95 -12.47 -1.64 -17.81
N HIS A 96 -13.72 -2.10 -17.77
CA HIS A 96 -14.54 -2.23 -18.96
C HIS A 96 -14.83 -0.88 -19.61
N ALA A 97 -15.17 0.13 -18.80
CA ALA A 97 -15.39 1.50 -19.27
C ALA A 97 -14.12 2.07 -19.92
N CYS A 98 -12.95 1.93 -19.29
CA CYS A 98 -11.67 2.38 -19.85
C CYS A 98 -11.39 1.74 -21.22
N ALA A 99 -11.64 0.43 -21.34
CA ALA A 99 -11.47 -0.30 -22.61
C ALA A 99 -12.43 0.20 -23.70
N GLN A 100 -13.66 0.59 -23.34
CA GLN A 100 -14.62 1.15 -24.30
C GLN A 100 -14.24 2.57 -24.74
N THR A 101 -13.62 3.36 -23.86
CA THR A 101 -13.22 4.74 -24.14
C THR A 101 -11.82 4.82 -24.75
N GLY A 102 -11.12 3.69 -24.91
CA GLY A 102 -9.79 3.65 -25.50
C GLY A 102 -8.70 4.29 -24.63
N CYS A 103 -8.96 4.50 -23.34
CA CYS A 103 -7.99 5.03 -22.39
C CYS A 103 -7.55 3.94 -21.40
N SER A 104 -6.35 4.11 -20.84
CA SER A 104 -5.87 3.28 -19.76
C SER A 104 -6.57 3.66 -18.43
N ALA A 105 -6.59 2.71 -17.49
CA ALA A 105 -7.09 2.97 -16.14
C ALA A 105 -6.31 4.09 -15.43
N GLN A 106 -5.04 4.26 -15.79
CA GLN A 106 -4.19 5.33 -15.26
C GLN A 106 -4.66 6.69 -15.79
N GLU A 107 -4.81 6.84 -17.10
CA GLU A 107 -5.27 8.10 -17.73
C GLU A 107 -6.64 8.52 -17.21
N ALA A 108 -7.56 7.56 -17.03
CA ALA A 108 -8.89 7.85 -16.49
C ALA A 108 -8.85 8.35 -15.04
N LEU A 109 -7.92 7.83 -14.22
CA LEU A 109 -7.74 8.34 -12.86
C LEU A 109 -7.04 9.69 -12.82
N GLU A 110 -6.04 9.91 -13.67
CA GLU A 110 -5.37 11.20 -13.79
C GLU A 110 -6.37 12.30 -14.17
N ASP A 111 -7.24 12.03 -15.16
CA ASP A 111 -8.32 12.95 -15.55
C ASP A 111 -9.33 13.18 -14.41
N LEU A 112 -9.76 12.13 -13.70
CA LEU A 112 -10.64 12.25 -12.54
C LEU A 112 -10.02 13.12 -11.44
N ILE A 113 -8.73 12.89 -11.14
CA ILE A 113 -7.98 13.65 -10.13
C ILE A 113 -7.91 15.12 -10.57
N VAL A 114 -7.51 15.39 -11.81
CA VAL A 114 -7.45 16.76 -12.34
C VAL A 114 -8.81 17.45 -12.24
N ARG A 115 -9.90 16.80 -12.69
CA ARG A 115 -11.25 17.36 -12.60
C ARG A 115 -11.66 17.62 -11.16
N TYR A 116 -11.46 16.65 -10.26
CA TYR A 116 -11.75 16.80 -8.85
C TYR A 116 -10.98 17.98 -8.24
N TYR A 117 -9.68 18.11 -8.52
CA TYR A 117 -8.88 19.23 -8.01
C TYR A 117 -9.29 20.56 -8.63
N MET A 118 -9.65 20.61 -9.91
CA MET A 118 -10.12 21.84 -10.58
C MET A 118 -11.48 22.30 -10.05
N GLU A 119 -12.42 21.38 -9.86
CA GLU A 119 -13.76 21.65 -9.32
C GLU A 119 -13.73 22.05 -7.84
N ASN A 120 -12.77 21.52 -7.06
CA ASN A 120 -12.64 21.87 -5.64
C ASN A 120 -11.68 23.05 -5.39
N SER A 121 -10.78 23.38 -6.32
CA SER A 121 -9.95 24.59 -6.22
C SER A 121 -10.74 25.86 -6.56
N THR A 122 -11.75 25.78 -7.43
CA THR A 122 -12.70 26.89 -7.65
C THR A 122 -13.60 27.16 -6.43
N MET A 123 -13.83 26.16 -5.57
CA MET A 123 -14.55 26.33 -4.30
C MET A 123 -13.68 26.92 -3.18
N ALA A 124 -12.35 26.72 -3.22
CA ALA A 124 -11.43 27.26 -2.21
C ALA A 124 -11.27 28.80 -2.30
N HIS A 125 -11.47 29.40 -3.47
CA HIS A 125 -11.41 30.87 -3.64
C HIS A 125 -12.66 31.63 -3.15
N HIS A 126 -13.70 30.93 -2.68
CA HIS A 126 -14.92 31.55 -2.16
C HIS A 126 -14.99 31.67 -0.63
N LEU A 127 -13.97 31.22 0.10
CA LEU A 127 -13.92 31.30 1.58
C LEU A 127 -12.96 32.37 2.13
N ASP A 128 -12.26 33.12 1.26
CA ASP A 128 -11.38 34.24 1.64
C ASP A 128 -11.91 35.62 1.16
N LYS A 129 -13.22 35.86 1.27
CA LYS A 129 -13.82 37.20 1.13
C LYS A 129 -14.79 37.50 2.25
#